data_AF-A0ABD6DSL7-F1
#
_entry.id   AF-A0ABD6DSL7-F1
#
_cell.length_a   1.000
_cell.length_b   1.000
_cell.length_c   1.000
_cell.angle_alpha   90.00
_cell.angle_beta   90.00
_cell.angle_gamma   90.00
#
_symmetry.space_group_name_H-M   'P 1'
#
loop_
_entity.id
_entity.type
_entity.pdbx_description
1 polymer ?
#
loop_
_entity_poly.entity_id
_entity_poly.type
_entity_poly.pdbx_seq_one_letter_code
_entity_poly.pdbx_strand_id
1 'polypeptide(L)'
;MEPDTPPEAVLDELFATIEDRKETLPEESYTASLFTHEKGENAVLEKLGEETTEAILAAKDDDDEELLAESADLVYHLLVLLAMKDATLDDLRIELRERF
;
A
#
# COMPACT_ATOMS: atom_id res chain seq x y z
N MET A 1 1.31 10.83 9.43
CA MET A 1 0.21 11.68 8.96
C MET A 1 0.12 12.89 9.85
N GLU A 2 -0.03 14.07 9.25
CA GLU A 2 -0.40 15.25 10.02
C GLU A 2 -1.79 15.02 10.63
N PRO A 3 -2.07 15.52 11.85
CA PRO A 3 -3.32 15.22 12.56
C PRO A 3 -4.59 15.78 11.88
N ASP A 4 -4.46 16.52 10.77
CA ASP A 4 -5.55 17.23 10.10
C ASP A 4 -5.81 16.77 8.65
N THR A 5 -5.20 15.66 8.21
CA THR A 5 -5.46 15.08 6.88
C THR A 5 -6.95 14.74 6.74
N PRO A 6 -7.67 15.33 5.76
CA PRO A 6 -9.05 14.96 5.50
C PRO A 6 -9.14 13.46 5.13
N PRO A 7 -10.15 12.71 5.59
CA PRO A 7 -10.27 11.28 5.29
C PRO A 7 -10.18 10.95 3.80
N GLU A 8 -10.71 11.83 2.94
CA GLU A 8 -10.66 11.70 1.48
C GLU A 8 -9.26 11.83 0.88
N ALA A 9 -8.32 12.48 1.58
CA ALA A 9 -6.96 12.72 1.12
C ALA A 9 -5.94 11.68 1.61
N VAL A 10 -6.36 10.73 2.46
CA VAL A 10 -5.46 9.74 3.08
C VAL A 10 -4.67 8.95 2.03
N LEU A 11 -5.32 8.53 0.93
CA LEU A 11 -4.62 7.79 -0.14
C LEU A 11 -3.67 8.69 -0.94
N ASP A 12 -3.99 9.97 -1.14
CA ASP A 12 -3.09 10.92 -1.79
C ASP A 12 -1.82 11.13 -0.97
N GLU A 13 -1.96 11.40 0.33
CA GLU A 13 -0.82 11.61 1.21
C GLU A 13 0.01 10.35 1.40
N LEU A 14 -0.65 9.19 1.50
CA LEU A 14 0.05 7.92 1.58
C LEU A 14 0.88 7.68 0.31
N PHE A 15 0.28 7.84 -0.87
CA PHE A 15 0.99 7.62 -2.13
C PHE A 15 2.12 8.64 -2.33
N ALA A 16 1.91 9.91 -1.99
CA ALA A 16 2.95 10.93 -2.01
C ALA A 16 4.11 10.58 -1.07
N THR A 17 3.81 10.05 0.13
CA THR A 17 4.83 9.56 1.06
C THR A 17 5.61 8.37 0.48
N ILE A 18 4.92 7.44 -0.19
CA ILE A 18 5.57 6.28 -0.83
C ILE A 18 6.53 6.74 -1.94
N GLU A 19 6.11 7.66 -2.81
CA GLU A 19 6.95 8.23 -3.86
C GLU A 19 8.15 9.02 -3.29
N ASP A 20 7.94 9.85 -2.26
CA ASP A 20 9.03 10.53 -1.56
C ASP A 20 10.06 9.54 -1.01
N ARG A 21 9.60 8.42 -0.42
CA ARG A 21 10.49 7.38 0.11
C ARG A 21 11.20 6.59 -0.97
N LYS A 22 10.60 6.40 -2.14
CA LYS A 22 11.22 5.81 -3.34
C LYS A 22 12.39 6.68 -3.81
N GLU A 23 12.25 8.01 -3.78
CA GLU A 23 13.27 8.96 -4.22
C GLU A 23 14.37 9.20 -3.18
N THR A 24 13.99 9.39 -1.91
CA THR A 24 14.91 9.84 -0.85
C THR A 24 15.62 8.70 -0.12
N LEU A 25 15.06 7.48 -0.15
CA LEU A 25 15.62 6.27 0.45
C LEU A 25 16.18 6.41 1.89
N PRO A 26 15.43 6.97 2.85
CA PRO A 26 15.92 7.15 4.23
C PRO A 26 16.15 5.80 4.94
N GLU A 27 17.31 5.67 5.59
CA GLU A 27 17.82 4.38 6.13
C GLU A 27 16.87 3.69 7.12
N GLU A 28 16.13 4.44 7.95
CA GLU A 28 15.23 3.88 8.98
C GLU A 28 13.78 3.71 8.51
N SER A 29 13.48 3.97 7.23
CA SER A 29 12.12 3.85 6.72
C SER A 29 11.80 2.42 6.27
N TYR A 30 10.72 1.88 6.81
CA TYR A 30 10.12 0.63 6.31
C TYR A 30 9.86 0.69 4.80
N THR A 31 9.21 1.74 4.30
CA THR A 31 8.91 1.91 2.87
C THR A 31 10.17 1.94 2.00
N ALA A 32 11.20 2.72 2.37
CA ALA A 32 12.49 2.71 1.69
C ALA A 32 13.12 1.31 1.64
N SER A 33 13.04 0.55 2.75
CA SER A 33 13.59 -0.80 2.82
C SER A 33 12.95 -1.75 1.81
N LEU A 34 11.67 -1.55 1.45
CA LEU A 34 10.98 -2.32 0.40
C LEU A 34 11.58 -2.02 -0.99
N PHE A 35 11.91 -0.76 -1.28
CA PHE A 35 12.54 -0.36 -2.54
C PHE A 35 14.00 -0.81 -2.66
N THR A 36 14.72 -0.91 -1.55
CA THR A 36 16.12 -1.35 -1.53
C THR A 36 16.31 -2.82 -1.19
N HIS A 37 15.22 -3.58 -1.04
CA HIS A 37 15.31 -4.97 -0.62
C HIS A 37 16.09 -5.81 -1.65
N GLU A 38 16.94 -6.71 -1.19
CA GLU A 38 17.74 -7.60 -2.08
C GLU A 38 16.89 -8.51 -2.99
N LYS A 39 15.66 -8.88 -2.56
CA LYS A 39 14.68 -9.63 -3.35
C LYS A 39 13.99 -8.75 -4.40
N GLY A 40 14.23 -7.43 -4.38
CA GLY A 40 13.55 -6.44 -5.20
C GLY A 40 12.04 -6.52 -5.06
N GLU A 41 11.35 -6.42 -6.18
CA GLU A 41 9.89 -6.52 -6.29
C GLU A 41 9.28 -7.75 -5.59
N ASN A 42 9.99 -8.88 -5.56
CA ASN A 42 9.48 -10.10 -4.92
C ASN A 42 9.21 -9.91 -3.43
N ALA A 43 9.94 -9.03 -2.72
CA ALA A 43 9.65 -8.76 -1.32
C ALA A 43 8.25 -8.13 -1.12
N VAL A 44 7.87 -7.21 -2.00
CA VAL A 44 6.55 -6.56 -1.96
C VAL A 44 5.46 -7.53 -2.41
N LEU A 45 5.73 -8.37 -3.41
CA LEU A 45 4.77 -9.40 -3.86
C LEU A 45 4.51 -10.46 -2.79
N GLU A 46 5.54 -10.86 -2.03
CA GLU A 46 5.39 -11.77 -0.88
C GLU A 46 4.46 -11.16 0.17
N LYS A 47 4.69 -9.91 0.58
CA LYS A 47 3.81 -9.20 1.52
C LYS A 47 2.39 -9.06 0.98
N LEU A 48 2.22 -8.61 -0.27
CA LEU A 48 0.89 -8.47 -0.88
C LEU A 48 0.09 -9.79 -0.85
N GLY A 49 0.75 -10.93 -1.07
CA GLY A 49 0.13 -12.25 -0.98
C GLY A 49 -0.20 -12.70 0.45
N GLU A 50 0.65 -12.34 1.42
CA GLU A 50 0.43 -12.53 2.85
C GLU A 50 -0.82 -11.77 3.30
N GLU A 51 -0.87 -10.45 3.09
CA GLU A 51 -2.00 -9.59 3.49
C GLU A 51 -3.31 -10.00 2.81
N THR A 52 -3.24 -10.45 1.55
CA THR A 52 -4.40 -10.98 0.84
C THR A 52 -4.95 -12.21 1.55
N THR A 53 -4.08 -13.10 2.00
CA THR A 53 -4.47 -14.33 2.69
C THR A 53 -5.04 -14.01 4.07
N GLU A 54 -4.42 -13.08 4.79
CA GLU A 54 -4.88 -12.65 6.13
C GLU A 54 -6.24 -11.95 6.07
N ALA A 55 -6.44 -11.03 5.13
CA ALA A 55 -7.75 -10.39 4.91
C ALA A 55 -8.86 -11.42 4.57
N ILE A 56 -8.55 -12.45 3.78
CA ILE A 56 -9.49 -13.56 3.49
C ILE A 56 -9.81 -14.35 4.76
N LEU A 57 -8.82 -14.63 5.60
CA LEU A 57 -9.02 -15.37 6.85
C LEU A 57 -9.80 -14.57 7.88
N ALA A 58 -9.50 -13.27 8.05
CA ALA A 58 -10.23 -12.37 8.91
C ALA A 58 -11.71 -12.27 8.51
N ALA A 59 -11.98 -12.10 7.21
CA ALA A 59 -13.35 -12.10 6.69
C ALA A 59 -14.08 -13.45 6.91
N LYS A 60 -13.37 -14.57 6.78
CA LYS A 60 -13.93 -15.91 7.03
C LYS A 60 -14.32 -16.10 8.51
N ASP A 61 -13.57 -15.48 9.41
CA ASP A 61 -13.72 -15.64 10.86
C ASP A 61 -14.62 -14.55 11.48
N ASP A 62 -15.25 -13.70 10.66
CA ASP A 62 -16.10 -12.56 11.07
C ASP A 62 -15.36 -11.58 12.01
N ASP A 63 -14.04 -11.41 11.81
CA ASP A 63 -13.21 -10.48 12.57
C ASP A 63 -13.09 -9.14 11.82
N ASP A 64 -13.98 -8.20 12.13
CA ASP A 64 -14.05 -6.90 11.47
C ASP A 64 -12.81 -6.01 11.74
N GLU A 65 -12.19 -6.14 12.91
CA GLU A 65 -11.02 -5.34 13.29
C GLU A 65 -9.81 -5.78 12.49
N GLU A 66 -9.55 -7.10 12.47
CA GLU A 66 -8.47 -7.69 11.69
C GLU A 66 -8.71 -7.48 10.19
N LEU A 67 -9.95 -7.63 9.71
CA LEU A 67 -10.27 -7.41 8.29
C LEU A 67 -9.89 -5.99 7.85
N LEU A 68 -10.14 -4.97 8.68
CA LEU A 68 -9.77 -3.59 8.37
C LEU A 68 -8.25 -3.38 8.43
N ALA A 69 -7.56 -4.00 9.39
CA ALA A 69 -6.11 -3.93 9.51
C ALA A 69 -5.42 -4.53 8.28
N GLU A 70 -5.75 -5.77 7.92
CA GLU A 70 -5.10 -6.46 6.79
C GLU A 70 -5.52 -5.88 5.44
N SER A 71 -6.73 -5.32 5.34
CA SER A 71 -7.11 -4.55 4.15
C SER A 71 -6.26 -3.29 3.99
N ALA A 72 -5.89 -2.63 5.09
CA ALA A 72 -5.02 -1.46 5.04
C ALA A 72 -3.61 -1.84 4.59
N ASP A 73 -3.05 -2.93 5.12
CA ASP A 73 -1.73 -3.43 4.73
C ASP A 73 -1.72 -3.95 3.28
N LEU A 74 -2.79 -4.62 2.85
CA LEU A 74 -3.00 -5.01 1.45
C LEU A 74 -2.98 -3.79 0.52
N VAL A 75 -3.74 -2.75 0.84
CA VAL A 75 -3.79 -1.50 0.04
C VAL A 75 -2.43 -0.82 0.05
N TYR A 76 -1.76 -0.73 1.20
CA TYR A 76 -0.42 -0.16 1.31
C TYR A 76 0.58 -0.87 0.39
N HIS A 77 0.65 -2.20 0.45
CA HIS A 77 1.56 -2.97 -0.38
C HIS A 77 1.21 -2.92 -1.87
N LEU A 78 -0.08 -2.82 -2.21
CA LEU A 78 -0.51 -2.56 -3.58
C LEU A 78 0.00 -1.21 -4.08
N LEU A 79 -0.11 -0.15 -3.28
CA LEU A 79 0.37 1.19 -3.64
C LEU A 79 1.90 1.23 -3.79
N VAL A 80 2.65 0.54 -2.92
CA VAL A 80 4.11 0.39 -3.08
C VAL A 80 4.46 -0.34 -4.39
N LEU A 81 3.72 -1.40 -4.74
CA LEU A 81 3.92 -2.12 -6.00
C LEU A 81 3.64 -1.22 -7.20
N LEU A 82 2.56 -0.42 -7.17
CA LEU A 82 2.26 0.54 -8.25
C LEU A 82 3.38 1.57 -8.42
N ALA A 83 3.88 2.13 -7.31
CA ALA A 83 5.04 3.02 -7.31
C ALA A 83 6.28 2.35 -7.93
N MET A 84 6.58 1.08 -7.60
CA MET A 84 7.67 0.31 -8.23
C MET A 84 7.51 0.13 -9.73
N LYS A 85 6.26 0.10 -10.23
CA LYS A 85 5.92 -0.01 -11.66
C LYS A 85 5.79 1.33 -12.36
N ASP A 86 6.13 2.42 -11.69
CA ASP A 86 5.97 3.80 -12.18
C ASP A 86 4.51 4.13 -12.57
N ALA A 87 3.55 3.46 -11.93
CA ALA A 87 2.12 3.74 -12.07
C ALA A 87 1.68 4.75 -11.00
N THR A 88 0.81 5.68 -11.38
CA THR A 88 0.33 6.73 -10.47
C THR A 88 -0.97 6.35 -9.77
N LEU A 89 -1.27 7.01 -8.65
CA LEU A 89 -2.59 6.89 -8.00
C LEU A 89 -3.73 7.32 -8.94
N ASP A 90 -3.49 8.27 -9.84
CA ASP A 90 -4.47 8.70 -10.83
C ASP A 90 -4.77 7.63 -11.88
N ASP A 91 -3.77 6.84 -12.29
CA ASP A 91 -3.98 5.68 -13.16
C ASP A 91 -4.93 4.66 -12.50
N LEU A 92 -4.69 4.35 -11.22
CA LEU A 92 -5.57 3.47 -10.44
C LEU A 92 -6.99 4.05 -10.33
N ARG A 93 -7.13 5.35 -10.06
CA ARG A 93 -8.42 6.04 -9.96
C ARG A 93 -9.20 6.04 -11.26
N ILE A 94 -8.54 6.26 -12.39
CA ILE A 94 -9.16 6.15 -13.72
C ILE A 94 -9.74 4.75 -13.88
N GLU A 95 -8.96 3.72 -13.59
CA GLU A 95 -9.41 2.35 -13.76
C GLU A 95 -10.52 1.96 -12.76
N LEU A 96 -10.49 2.48 -11.54
CA LEU A 96 -11.59 2.31 -10.57
C LEU A 96 -12.86 3.03 -11.01
N ARG A 97 -12.75 4.21 -11.64
CA ARG A 97 -13.90 4.95 -12.18
C ARG A 97 -14.64 4.17 -13.25
N GLU A 98 -13.95 3.36 -14.05
CA GLU A 98 -14.59 2.51 -15.07
C GLU A 98 -15.42 1.34 -14.46
N ARG A 99 -15.36 1.12 -13.14
CA ARG A 99 -16.06 0.02 -12.46
C ARG A 99 -17.44 0.42 -11.89
N PHE A 100 -17.82 1.69 -11.91
CA PHE A 100 -19.12 2.18 -11.44
C PHE A 100 -19.70 3.23 -12.39
#